data_AF-A0A967ID20-F1
#
_entry.id   AF-A0A967ID20-F1
#
_cell.length_a   1.000
_cell.length_b   1.000
_cell.length_c   1.000
_cell.angle_alpha   90.00
_cell.angle_beta   90.00
_cell.angle_gamma   90.00
#
_symmetry.space_group_name_H-M   'P 1'
#
loop_
_entity.id
_entity.type
_entity.pdbx_description
1 polymer ?
#
loop_
_entity_poly.entity_id
_entity_poly.type
_entity_poly.pdbx_seq_one_letter_code
_entity_poly.pdbx_strand_id
1 'polypeptide(L)' 'MPLFRNIDPKQLRVVAMMGESLTYRAGERLFEQGDDGDAAFIVLDGEVEVLVRSDGAEQSVATLGQGEIFGELAVLCDQ' A
#
# COMPACT_ATOMS: atom_id res chain seq x y z
N MET A 1 13.95 -6.69 -1.07
CA MET A 1 13.21 -7.24 -2.23
C MET A 1 11.74 -7.21 -1.85
N PRO A 2 10.87 -6.48 -2.57
CA PRO A 2 9.43 -6.48 -2.30
C PRO A 2 8.87 -7.91 -2.48
N LEU A 3 8.05 -8.38 -1.54
CA LEU A 3 7.46 -9.73 -1.49
C LEU A 3 6.76 -10.12 -2.79
N PHE A 4 6.20 -9.14 -3.50
CA PHE A 4 5.28 -9.32 -4.61
C PHE A 4 5.88 -9.03 -5.99
N ARG A 5 7.16 -8.65 -6.07
CA ARG A 5 7.79 -8.20 -7.33
C ARG A 5 7.83 -9.26 -8.44
N ASN A 6 7.81 -10.54 -8.08
CA ASN A 6 7.93 -11.66 -9.02
C ASN A 6 6.63 -12.49 -9.16
N ILE A 7 5.50 -11.99 -8.65
CA ILE A 7 4.21 -12.68 -8.78
C ILE A 7 3.51 -12.18 -10.05
N ASP A 8 2.97 -13.10 -10.85
CA ASP A 8 2.20 -12.76 -12.04
C ASP A 8 0.98 -11.89 -11.65
N PRO A 9 0.63 -10.84 -12.41
CA PRO A 9 -0.51 -9.97 -12.11
C PRO A 9 -1.83 -10.73 -11.88
N LYS A 10 -2.04 -11.87 -12.53
CA LYS A 10 -3.23 -12.72 -12.31
C LYS A 10 -3.19 -13.41 -10.95
N GLN A 11 -2.02 -13.88 -10.52
CA GLN A 11 -1.86 -14.49 -9.20
C GLN A 11 -1.98 -13.46 -8.09
N LEU A 12 -1.46 -12.24 -8.29
CA LEU A 12 -1.68 -11.11 -7.39
C LEU A 12 -3.16 -10.81 -7.21
N ARG A 13 -3.93 -10.86 -8.30
CA ARG A 13 -5.37 -10.66 -8.23
C ARG A 13 -6.09 -11.76 -7.45
N VAL A 14 -5.60 -13.00 -7.49
CA VAL A 14 -6.15 -14.08 -6.65
C VAL A 14 -5.86 -13.84 -5.18
N VAL A 15 -4.64 -13.43 -4.82
CA VAL A 15 -4.28 -13.09 -3.43
C VAL A 15 -5.12 -11.89 -2.95
N ALA A 16 -5.29 -10.87 -3.80
CA ALA A 16 -6.14 -9.72 -3.51
C ALA A 16 -7.60 -10.12 -3.23
N MET A 17 -8.15 -11.08 -3.97
CA MET A 17 -9.51 -11.61 -3.76
C MET A 17 -9.65 -12.42 -2.45
N MET A 18 -8.54 -12.87 -1.85
CA MET A 18 -8.56 -13.51 -0.53
C MET A 18 -8.51 -12.49 0.62
N GLY A 19 -8.11 -11.25 0.33
CA GLY A 19 -8.11 -10.15 1.29
C GLY A 19 -9.46 -9.45 1.40
N GLU A 20 -9.51 -8.42 2.25
CA GLU A 20 -10.67 -7.55 2.37
C GLU A 20 -10.60 -6.40 1.36
N SER A 21 -11.73 -6.07 0.73
CA SER A 21 -11.83 -4.91 -0.17
C SER A 21 -12.16 -3.65 0.64
N LEU A 22 -11.22 -2.71 0.68
CA LEU A 22 -11.39 -1.42 1.33
C LEU A 22 -11.63 -0.33 0.29
N THR A 23 -12.51 0.63 0.58
CA THR A 23 -12.82 1.76 -0.31
C THR A 23 -12.69 3.06 0.46
N TYR A 24 -11.90 3.98 -0.10
CA TYR A 24 -11.60 5.27 0.49
C TYR A 24 -12.07 6.39 -0.44
N ARG A 25 -12.39 7.55 0.14
CA ARG A 25 -12.64 8.78 -0.63
C ARG A 25 -11.33 9.52 -0.91
N ALA A 26 -11.34 10.36 -1.94
CA ALA A 26 -10.20 11.23 -2.22
C ALA A 26 -9.84 12.09 -1.00
N GLY A 27 -8.57 12.08 -0.63
CA GLY A 27 -8.04 12.79 0.55
C GLY A 27 -8.20 12.05 1.89
N GLU A 28 -8.81 10.86 1.90
CA GLU A 28 -8.87 10.03 3.09
C GLU A 28 -7.53 9.30 3.31
N ARG A 29 -7.06 9.25 4.56
CA ARG A 29 -5.80 8.57 4.91
C ARG A 29 -6.06 7.09 5.11
N LEU A 30 -5.25 6.25 4.47
CA LEU A 30 -5.30 4.80 4.64
C LEU A 30 -4.64 4.38 5.97
N PHE A 31 -3.46 4.94 6.23
CA PHE A 31 -2.68 4.81 7.47
C PHE A 31 -1.63 5.93 7.53
N GLU A 32 -0.97 6.09 8.66
CA GLU A 32 0.07 7.09 8.89
C GLU A 32 1.44 6.47 9.20
N GLN A 33 2.48 7.29 9.00
CA GLN A 33 3.84 6.88 9.35
C GLN A 33 3.95 6.66 10.87
N GLY A 34 4.35 5.45 11.26
CA GLY A 34 4.49 5.05 12.65
C GLY A 34 3.31 4.24 13.18
N ASP A 35 2.26 4.04 12.37
CA ASP A 35 1.21 3.07 12.70
C ASP A 35 1.78 1.65 12.66
N ASP A 36 1.30 0.81 13.57
CA ASP A 36 1.56 -0.63 13.53
C ASP A 36 0.95 -1.19 12.24
N GLY A 37 1.77 -1.87 11.43
CA GLY A 37 1.35 -2.40 10.15
C GLY A 37 1.47 -3.93 10.13
N ASP A 38 0.35 -4.60 9.88
CA ASP A 38 0.28 -6.06 9.72
C ASP A 38 -0.33 -6.48 8.37
N ALA A 39 -0.53 -5.51 7.46
CA ALA A 39 -1.19 -5.71 6.18
C ALA A 39 -0.38 -5.18 4.99
N ALA A 40 -0.59 -5.80 3.83
CA ALA A 40 -0.14 -5.32 2.54
C ALA A 40 -1.36 -5.00 1.66
N PHE A 41 -1.23 -3.96 0.84
CA PHE A 41 -2.33 -3.43 0.04
C PHE A 41 -2.00 -3.51 -1.45
N ILE A 42 -3.04 -3.66 -2.26
CA ILE A 42 -2.99 -3.55 -3.72
C ILE A 42 -4.04 -2.55 -4.18
N VAL A 43 -3.65 -1.63 -5.06
CA VAL A 43 -4.59 -0.65 -5.63
C VAL A 43 -5.46 -1.36 -6.66
N LEU A 44 -6.74 -1.55 -6.38
CA LEU A 44 -7.69 -2.17 -7.31
C LEU A 44 -8.23 -1.18 -8.34
N ASP A 45 -8.44 0.08 -7.93
CA ASP A 45 -8.94 1.18 -8.75
C ASP A 45 -8.57 2.51 -8.08
N GLY A 46 -8.34 3.56 -8.86
CA GLY A 46 -7.89 4.87 -8.38
C GLY A 46 -6.37 4.98 -8.17
N GLU A 47 -5.97 5.95 -7.35
CA GLU A 47 -4.58 6.28 -7.05
C GLU A 47 -4.38 6.52 -5.55
N VAL A 48 -3.19 6.17 -5.04
CA VAL A 48 -2.77 6.39 -3.66
C VAL A 48 -1.53 7.27 -3.66
N GLU A 49 -1.58 8.38 -2.92
CA GLU A 49 -0.40 9.23 -2.71
C GLU A 49 0.34 8.81 -1.44
N VAL A 50 1.66 8.66 -1.56
CA VAL A 50 2.55 8.35 -0.43
C VAL A 50 3.23 9.63 0.02
N LEU A 51 2.96 10.02 1.26
CA LEU A 51 3.52 11.20 1.90
C LEU A 51 4.54 10.77 2.96
N VAL A 52 5.68 11.45 3.03
CA VAL A 52 6.68 11.29 4.10
C VAL A 52 6.77 12.59 4.87
N ARG A 53 6.73 12.51 6.20
CA ARG A 53 6.95 13.67 7.06
C ARG A 53 8.46 13.88 7.27
N SER A 54 8.98 15.02 6.82
CA SER A 54 10.35 15.46 7.07
C SER A 54 10.34 16.91 7.53
N ASP A 55 11.09 17.23 8.59
CA ASP A 55 11.25 18.60 9.11
C ASP A 55 9.92 19.35 9.38
N GLY A 56 8.89 18.61 9.80
CA GLY A 56 7.57 19.16 10.10
C GLY A 56 6.66 19.40 8.88
N ALA A 57 7.13 19.12 7.66
CA ALA A 57 6.33 19.17 6.43
C ALA A 57 6.05 17.77 5.88
N GLU A 58 4.88 17.59 5.26
CA GLU A 58 4.58 16.39 4.47
C GLU A 58 5.03 16.62 3.03
N GLN A 59 5.77 15.66 2.47
CA GLN A 59 6.22 15.67 1.10
C GLN A 59 5.72 14.42 0.37
N SER A 60 5.14 14.62 -0.81
CA SER A 60 4.79 13.54 -1.73
C SER A 60 6.05 12.90 -2.30
N VAL A 61 6.18 11.58 -2.13
CA VAL A 61 7.35 10.81 -2.58
C VAL A 61 7.01 9.79 -3.65
N ALA A 62 5.74 9.39 -3.77
CA ALA A 62 5.25 8.49 -4.80
C ALA A 62 3.74 8.63 -4.98
N THR A 63 3.27 8.29 -6.17
CA THR A 63 1.85 8.05 -6.46
C THR A 63 1.74 6.65 -7.02
N LEU A 64 0.88 5.83 -6.42
CA LEU A 64 0.68 4.43 -6.76
C LEU A 64 -0.66 4.26 -7.46
N GLY A 65 -0.65 3.65 -8.64
CA GLY A 65 -1.84 3.38 -9.44
C GLY A 65 -2.29 1.93 -9.37
N GLN A 66 -3.34 1.63 -10.15
CA GLN A 66 -3.92 0.29 -10.24
C GLN A 66 -2.87 -0.82 -10.47
N GLY A 67 -2.94 -1.85 -9.65
CA GLY A 67 -2.06 -3.03 -9.69
C GLY A 67 -0.76 -2.88 -8.90
N GLU A 68 -0.44 -1.68 -8.40
CA GLU A 68 0.72 -1.47 -7.54
C GLU A 68 0.44 -1.89 -6.10
N ILE A 69 1.50 -2.31 -5.41
CA ILE A 69 1.46 -2.91 -4.08
C ILE A 69 2.32 -2.08 -3.14
N PHE A 70 1.84 -1.92 -1.92
CA PHE A 70 2.52 -1.18 -0.86
C PHE A 70 2.19 -1.75 0.52
N GLY A 71 2.97 -1.34 1.53
CA GLY A 71 2.85 -1.87 2.90
C GLY A 71 3.40 -3.29 3.05
N GLU A 72 4.00 -3.88 2.02
CA GLU A 72 4.50 -5.26 2.03
C GLU A 72 5.64 -5.49 3.02
N LEU A 73 6.36 -4.42 3.40
CA LEU A 73 7.40 -4.47 4.41
C LEU A 73 6.84 -4.64 5.83
N ALA A 74 5.63 -4.14 6.08
CA ALA A 74 4.97 -4.25 7.38
C ALA A 74 4.66 -5.73 7.70
N VAL A 75 4.27 -6.50 6.68
CA VAL A 75 4.05 -7.96 6.79
C VAL A 75 5.36 -8.75 6.93
N LEU A 76 6.48 -8.22 6.42
CA LEU A 76 7.76 -8.93 6.37
C LEU A 76 8.64 -8.70 7.60
N CYS A 77 8.52 -7.54 8.23
CA CYS A 77 9.31 -7.15 9.39
C CYS A 77 8.41 -7.22 10.62
N ASP A 78 8.30 -8.43 11.18
CA ASP A 78 7.83 -8.64 12.55
C ASP A 78 8.76 -7.80 13.46
N GLN A 79 8.27 -6.67 13.97
CA GLN A 79 8.94 -5.89 15.02
C GLN A 79 8.08 -5.89 16.27
#